data_AF-A0A355FLX9-F1
#
_entry.id   AF-A0A355FLX9-F1
#
_cell.length_a   1.000
_cell.length_b   1.000
_cell.length_c   1.000
_cell.angle_alpha   90.00
_cell.angle_beta   90.00
_cell.angle_gamma   90.00
#
_symmetry.space_group_name_H-M   'P 1'
#
loop_
_entity.id
_entity.type
_entity.pdbx_description
1 polymer ?
#
loop_
_entity_poly.entity_id
_entity_poly.type
_entity_poly.pdbx_seq_one_letter_code
_entity_poly.pdbx_strand_id
1 'polypeptide(L)'
;NRHWRTRLVSGDPGLDQMVNTLFTLYDVIQSRWTDPQWEGVMLYEAAGSYQEAAKQLGVAFQNVEKRCRAARWWALRETEAAFPVLLTQYADINLILGE
;
A
#
# COMPACT_ATOMS: atom_id res chain seq x y z
N ASN A 1 -18.70 -10.24 8.48
CA ASN A 1 -17.91 -9.87 7.29
C ASN A 1 -16.55 -10.55 7.32
N ARG A 2 -16.42 -11.70 6.66
CA ARG A 2 -15.11 -12.29 6.38
C ARG A 2 -14.52 -11.51 5.20
N HIS A 3 -13.62 -10.57 5.47
CA HIS A 3 -12.74 -10.06 4.42
C HIS A 3 -11.75 -11.17 4.11
N TRP A 4 -11.77 -11.66 2.87
CA TRP A 4 -10.74 -12.56 2.37
C TRP A 4 -9.47 -11.71 2.29
N ARG A 5 -8.54 -11.94 3.21
CA ARG A 5 -7.27 -11.21 3.25
C ARG A 5 -6.31 -11.89 2.29
N THR A 6 -5.77 -11.14 1.34
CA THR A 6 -4.66 -11.60 0.51
C THR A 6 -3.51 -11.98 1.43
N ARG A 7 -2.97 -13.19 1.24
CA ARG A 7 -1.87 -13.72 2.04
C ARG A 7 -0.79 -14.24 1.11
N LEU A 8 0.46 -13.88 1.39
CA LEU A 8 1.62 -14.51 0.79
C LEU A 8 1.84 -15.89 1.42
N VAL A 9 2.04 -16.90 0.57
CA VAL A 9 2.51 -18.23 0.93
C VAL A 9 3.65 -18.57 -0.02
N SER A 10 4.88 -18.46 0.46
CA SER A 10 6.10 -18.58 -0.36
C SER A 10 6.92 -19.84 -0.07
N GLY A 11 6.57 -20.58 1.00
CA GLY A 11 7.37 -21.72 1.49
C GLY A 11 8.45 -21.31 2.49
N ASP A 12 8.73 -20.02 2.62
CA ASP A 12 9.57 -19.44 3.65
C ASP A 12 8.67 -18.83 4.77
N PRO A 13 8.61 -19.44 5.96
CA PRO A 13 7.77 -18.95 7.05
C PRO A 13 8.15 -17.56 7.56
N GLY A 14 9.44 -17.21 7.51
CA GLY A 14 9.94 -15.91 7.98
C GLY A 14 9.53 -14.79 7.04
N LEU A 15 9.72 -15.00 5.73
CA LEU A 15 9.25 -14.10 4.69
C LEU A 15 7.72 -13.95 4.73
N ASP A 16 7.00 -15.07 4.84
CA ASP A 16 5.55 -15.08 4.92
C ASP A 16 5.07 -14.27 6.13
N GLN A 17 5.68 -14.45 7.31
CA GLN A 17 5.31 -13.69 8.51
C GLN A 17 5.55 -12.19 8.33
N MET A 18 6.71 -11.81 7.79
CA MET A 18 7.07 -10.41 7.58
C MET A 18 6.08 -9.71 6.62
N VAL A 19 5.87 -10.27 5.42
CA VAL A 19 5.01 -9.67 4.40
C VAL A 19 3.54 -9.65 4.85
N ASN A 20 3.05 -10.74 5.44
CA ASN A 20 1.65 -10.80 5.88
C ASN A 20 1.35 -9.86 7.07
N THR A 21 2.35 -9.53 7.87
CA THR A 21 2.21 -8.50 8.92
C THR A 21 1.97 -7.13 8.28
N LEU A 22 2.67 -6.81 7.20
CA LEU A 22 2.52 -5.55 6.47
C LEU A 22 1.18 -5.50 5.73
N PHE A 23 0.76 -6.61 5.09
CA PHE A 23 -0.58 -6.72 4.50
C PHE A 23 -1.69 -6.51 5.53
N THR A 24 -1.52 -7.02 6.76
CA THR A 24 -2.49 -6.78 7.83
C THR A 24 -2.62 -5.29 8.17
N LEU A 25 -1.51 -4.54 8.17
CA LEU A 25 -1.55 -3.09 8.39
C LEU A 25 -2.25 -2.37 7.23
N TYR A 26 -2.00 -2.79 5.98
CA TYR A 26 -2.64 -2.23 4.80
C TYR A 26 -4.15 -2.43 4.86
N ASP A 27 -4.59 -3.65 5.13
CA ASP A 27 -6.00 -4.00 5.29
C ASP A 27 -6.67 -3.13 6.36
N VAL A 28 -6.02 -2.93 7.52
CA VAL A 28 -6.59 -2.11 8.61
C VAL A 28 -6.71 -0.65 8.19
N ILE A 29 -5.71 -0.08 7.49
CA ILE A 29 -5.75 1.30 7.02
C ILE A 29 -6.83 1.46 5.95
N GLN A 30 -6.80 0.61 4.92
CA GLN A 30 -7.70 0.65 3.76
C GLN A 30 -9.15 0.31 4.14
N SER A 31 -9.39 -0.54 5.14
CA SER A 31 -10.75 -0.85 5.61
C SER A 31 -11.50 0.36 6.17
N ARG A 32 -10.79 1.44 6.51
CA ARG A 32 -11.37 2.71 7.00
C ARG A 32 -11.56 3.75 5.90
N TRP A 33 -11.12 3.45 4.68
CA TRP A 33 -11.26 4.38 3.57
C TRP A 33 -12.70 4.45 3.11
N THR A 34 -13.18 5.67 2.90
CA THR A 34 -14.48 5.91 2.28
C THR A 34 -14.39 5.79 0.76
N ASP A 35 -15.51 5.59 0.06
CA ASP A 35 -15.51 5.49 -1.41
C ASP A 35 -14.82 6.69 -2.09
N PRO A 36 -15.03 7.96 -1.65
CA PRO A 36 -14.30 9.09 -2.21
C PRO A 36 -12.79 9.05 -1.96
N GLN A 37 -12.34 8.46 -0.85
CA GLN A 37 -10.93 8.28 -0.54
C GLN A 37 -10.30 7.22 -1.44
N TRP A 38 -10.96 6.06 -1.58
CA TRP A 38 -10.58 5.03 -2.54
C TRP A 38 -10.44 5.57 -3.94
N GLU A 39 -11.49 6.23 -4.44
CA GLU A 39 -11.52 6.83 -5.77
C GLU A 39 -10.40 7.86 -5.97
N GLY A 40 -10.20 8.73 -4.97
CA GLY A 40 -9.15 9.75 -5.02
C GLY A 40 -7.74 9.15 -5.10
N VAL A 41 -7.47 8.09 -4.31
CA VAL A 41 -6.17 7.41 -4.31
C VAL A 41 -5.94 6.68 -5.63
N MET A 42 -6.89 5.86 -6.11
CA MET A 42 -6.72 5.10 -7.34
C MET A 42 -6.45 5.99 -8.56
N LEU A 43 -7.20 7.10 -8.68
CA LEU A 43 -7.00 8.02 -9.79
C LEU A 43 -5.71 8.81 -9.67
N TYR A 44 -5.30 9.17 -8.45
CA TYR A 44 -3.98 9.76 -8.22
C TYR A 44 -2.85 8.81 -8.62
N GLU A 45 -2.93 7.53 -8.23
CA GLU A 45 -1.93 6.53 -8.61
C GLU A 45 -1.85 6.34 -10.13
N ALA A 46 -3.01 6.23 -10.80
CA ALA A 46 -3.06 6.04 -12.25
C ALA A 46 -2.58 7.28 -13.03
N ALA A 47 -2.90 8.48 -12.54
CA ALA A 47 -2.60 9.73 -13.25
C ALA A 47 -1.22 10.32 -12.89
N GLY A 48 -0.63 9.93 -11.76
CA GLY A 48 0.66 10.42 -11.27
C GLY A 48 0.65 11.86 -10.73
N SER A 49 -0.49 12.57 -10.78
CA SER A 49 -0.63 13.93 -10.23
C SER A 49 -2.05 14.23 -9.76
N TYR A 50 -2.19 15.10 -8.77
CA TYR A 50 -3.51 15.52 -8.28
C TYR A 50 -4.30 16.31 -9.33
N GLN A 51 -3.62 17.06 -10.19
CA GLN A 51 -4.24 17.87 -11.24
C GLN A 51 -4.91 16.98 -12.29
N GLU A 52 -4.22 15.95 -12.78
CA GLU A 52 -4.78 15.04 -13.78
C GLU A 52 -5.88 14.15 -13.18
N ALA A 53 -5.70 13.65 -11.95
CA ALA A 53 -6.76 12.93 -11.24
C ALA A 53 -8.02 13.80 -11.04
N ALA A 54 -7.85 15.09 -10.72
CA ALA A 54 -8.95 16.01 -10.52
C ALA A 54 -9.71 16.33 -11.81
N LYS A 55 -9.02 16.43 -12.95
CA LYS A 55 -9.65 16.54 -14.27
C LYS A 55 -10.53 15.33 -14.57
N GLN A 56 -10.04 14.12 -14.27
CA GLN A 56 -10.81 12.88 -14.46
C GLN A 56 -12.05 12.82 -13.55
N LEU A 57 -11.94 13.35 -12.33
CA LEU A 57 -13.03 13.40 -11.35
C LEU A 57 -14.02 14.55 -11.54
N GLY A 58 -13.68 15.57 -12.35
CA GLY A 58 -14.48 16.79 -12.44
C GLY A 58 -14.53 17.59 -11.11
N VAL A 59 -13.47 17.52 -10.29
CA VAL A 59 -13.38 18.24 -9.01
C VAL A 59 -12.16 19.16 -8.96
N ALA A 60 -12.07 20.03 -7.95
CA ALA A 60 -10.86 20.80 -7.71
C ALA A 60 -9.70 19.91 -7.20
N PHE A 61 -8.45 20.19 -7.61
CA PHE A 61 -7.30 19.36 -7.25
C PHE A 61 -7.09 19.21 -5.73
N GLN A 62 -7.42 20.25 -4.97
CA GLN A 62 -7.33 20.23 -3.50
C GLN A 62 -8.26 19.17 -2.88
N ASN A 63 -9.36 18.81 -3.55
CA ASN A 63 -10.24 17.75 -3.07
C ASN A 63 -9.57 16.38 -3.20
N VAL A 64 -8.84 16.13 -4.29
CA VAL A 64 -8.07 14.89 -4.48
C VAL A 64 -6.93 14.80 -3.47
N GLU A 65 -6.19 15.89 -3.28
CA GLU A 65 -5.13 15.97 -2.26
C GLU A 65 -5.69 15.66 -0.85
N LYS A 66 -6.81 16.30 -0.48
CA LYS A 66 -7.47 16.05 0.82
C LYS A 66 -7.91 14.60 0.97
N ARG A 67 -8.48 13.99 -0.08
CA ARG A 67 -8.87 12.57 -0.08
C ARG A 67 -7.66 11.66 0.16
N CYS A 68 -6.57 11.85 -0.59
CA CYS A 68 -5.33 11.07 -0.44
C CYS A 68 -4.68 11.25 0.93
N ARG A 69 -4.68 12.48 1.47
CA ARG A 69 -4.19 12.78 2.81
C ARG A 69 -5.03 12.11 3.89
N ALA A 70 -6.37 12.19 3.79
CA ALA A 70 -7.28 11.56 4.74
C ALA A 70 -7.18 10.03 4.73
N ALA A 71 -6.94 9.46 3.55
CA ALA A 71 -6.62 8.04 3.36
C ALA A 71 -5.26 7.63 3.96
N ARG A 72 -4.40 8.59 4.33
CA ARG A 72 -3.00 8.34 4.75
C ARG A 72 -2.22 7.59 3.69
N TRP A 73 -2.51 7.86 2.41
CA TRP A 73 -1.89 7.15 1.30
C TRP A 73 -0.36 7.24 1.29
N TRP A 74 0.17 8.40 1.70
CA TRP A 74 1.61 8.63 1.85
C TRP A 74 2.31 7.59 2.73
N ALA A 75 1.67 7.11 3.80
CA ALA A 75 2.26 6.14 4.71
C ALA A 75 2.34 4.73 4.08
N LEU A 76 1.34 4.37 3.27
CA LEU A 76 1.39 3.14 2.49
C LEU A 76 2.52 3.22 1.47
N ARG A 77 2.59 4.31 0.69
CA ARG A 77 3.68 4.53 -0.29
C ARG A 77 5.08 4.47 0.30
N GLU A 78 5.30 5.06 1.47
CA GLU A 78 6.58 4.99 2.17
C GLU A 78 6.94 3.55 2.55
N THR A 79 5.95 2.78 3.01
CA THR A 79 6.13 1.35 3.31
C THR A 79 6.43 0.55 2.04
N GLU A 80 5.71 0.78 0.94
CA GLU A 80 5.97 0.12 -0.36
C GLU A 80 7.37 0.44 -0.90
N ALA A 81 7.84 1.68 -0.71
CA ALA A 81 9.16 2.09 -1.15
C ALA A 81 10.29 1.40 -0.35
N ALA A 82 10.05 1.09 0.92
CA ALA A 82 11.02 0.36 1.76
C ALA A 82 11.05 -1.15 1.48
N PHE A 83 9.96 -1.72 0.95
CA PHE A 83 9.81 -3.17 0.75
C PHE A 83 10.96 -3.84 -0.02
N PRO A 84 11.41 -3.31 -1.18
CA PRO A 84 12.49 -3.93 -1.94
C PRO A 84 13.79 -4.03 -1.14
N VAL A 85 14.12 -3.01 -0.34
CA VAL A 85 15.32 -3.01 0.51
C VAL A 85 15.22 -4.08 1.60
N LEU A 86 14.06 -4.16 2.27
CA LEU A 86 13.81 -5.17 3.30
C LEU A 86 13.89 -6.59 2.74
N LEU A 87 13.34 -6.82 1.55
CA LEU A 87 13.38 -8.12 0.88
C LEU A 87 14.80 -8.53 0.48
N THR A 88 15.60 -7.61 -0.06
CA THR A 88 17.00 -7.89 -0.40
C THR A 88 17.81 -8.23 0.85
N GLN A 89 17.67 -7.44 1.92
CA GLN A 89 18.37 -7.70 3.19
C GLN A 89 17.97 -9.05 3.80
N TYR A 90 16.69 -9.41 3.71
CA TYR A 90 16.20 -10.71 4.15
C TYR A 90 16.84 -11.86 3.37
N ALA A 91 16.86 -11.76 2.04
CA ALA A 91 17.50 -12.76 1.19
C ALA A 91 19.01 -12.89 1.46
N ASP A 92 19.71 -11.77 1.64
CA ASP A 92 21.13 -11.74 1.97
C ASP A 92 21.42 -12.43 3.31
N ILE A 93 20.57 -12.21 4.32
CA ILE A 93 20.69 -12.86 5.64
C ILE A 93 20.52 -14.38 5.51
N ASN A 94 19.48 -14.85 4.80
CA ASN A 94 19.27 -16.29 4.63
C ASN A 94 20.42 -16.95 3.85
N LEU A 95 20.93 -16.28 2.81
CA LEU A 95 22.11 -16.72 2.06
C LEU A 95 23.37 -16.85 2.94
N ILE A 96 23.57 -15.93 3.89
CA ILE A 96 24.71 -15.95 4.82
C ILE A 96 24.56 -17.06 5.88
N LEU A 97 23.33 -17.30 6.35
CA LEU A 97 23.04 -18.30 7.38
C LEU A 97 22.95 -19.73 6.85
N GLY A 98 22.91 -19.91 5.52
CA GLY A 98 22.90 -21.22 4.88
C GLY A 98 21.56 -21.96 4.99
N GLU A 99 20.47 -21.22 5.15
CA GLU A 99 19.09 -21.72 5.05
C GLU A 99 18.55 -21.64 3.61
#